data_AF-A0A242K3L4-F1
#
_entry.id   AF-A0A242K3L4-F1
#
_cell.length_a   1.000
_cell.length_b   1.000
_cell.length_c   1.000
_cell.angle_alpha   90.00
_cell.angle_beta   90.00
_cell.angle_gamma   90.00
#
_symmetry.space_group_name_H-M   'P 1'
#
loop_
_entity.id
_entity.type
_entity.pdbx_description
1 polymer ?
#
loop_
_entity_poly.entity_id
_entity_poly.type
_entity_poly.pdbx_seq_one_letter_code
_entity_poly.pdbx_strand_id
1 'polypeptide(L)'
;MNFSDYKKRLDEHSPFIEALHEKWIFDIDLFEQYLADCRGLIRLIKREGPSSQTKELVCQIIDIFEYTLLTFFYHLKENDLSTIKNYEELVEKDYFETLEYGIRQLSKELIMAI
;
A
#
# COMPACT_ATOMS: atom_id res chain seq x y z
N MET A 1 -9.84 17.00 -8.37
CA MET A 1 -9.00 15.81 -8.60
C MET A 1 -9.89 14.72 -9.14
N ASN A 2 -9.56 14.21 -10.33
CA ASN A 2 -10.28 13.18 -11.07
C ASN A 2 -9.53 11.82 -10.99
N PHE A 3 -10.04 10.77 -11.64
CA PHE A 3 -9.39 9.44 -11.63
C PHE A 3 -8.01 9.40 -12.29
N SER A 4 -7.78 10.22 -13.32
CA SER A 4 -6.46 10.33 -13.97
C SER A 4 -5.41 10.91 -13.04
N ASP A 5 -5.80 11.89 -12.22
CA ASP A 5 -4.91 12.48 -11.21
C ASP A 5 -4.50 11.44 -10.15
N TYR A 6 -5.43 10.57 -9.72
CA TYR A 6 -5.11 9.49 -8.79
C TYR A 6 -4.25 8.40 -9.42
N LYS A 7 -4.48 8.03 -10.68
CA LYS A 7 -3.59 7.11 -11.40
C LYS A 7 -2.16 7.63 -11.41
N LYS A 8 -1.99 8.91 -11.76
CA LYS A 8 -0.68 9.56 -11.74
C LYS A 8 -0.04 9.56 -10.34
N ARG A 9 -0.81 9.85 -9.29
CA ARG A 9 -0.29 9.80 -7.91
C ARG A 9 0.10 8.38 -7.49
N LEU A 10 -0.65 7.36 -7.88
CA LEU A 10 -0.30 5.97 -7.62
C LEU A 10 0.99 5.58 -8.37
N ASP A 11 1.16 6.05 -9.61
CA ASP A 11 2.43 5.89 -10.34
C ASP A 11 3.58 6.66 -9.65
N GLU A 12 3.30 7.83 -9.07
CA GLU A 12 4.25 8.61 -8.26
C GLU A 12 4.65 7.91 -6.95
N HIS A 13 3.94 6.84 -6.53
CA HIS A 13 4.32 5.97 -5.42
C HIS A 13 5.23 4.80 -5.82
N SER A 14 5.64 4.72 -7.10
CA SER A 14 6.76 3.88 -7.54
C SER A 14 8.00 3.96 -6.62
N PRO A 15 8.36 5.11 -6.01
CA PRO A 15 9.47 5.19 -5.06
C PRO A 15 9.29 4.36 -3.77
N PHE A 16 8.05 4.16 -3.27
CA PHE A 16 7.82 3.28 -2.12
C PHE A 16 8.10 1.82 -2.48
N ILE A 17 7.56 1.36 -3.60
CA ILE A 17 7.79 -0.01 -4.10
C ILE A 17 9.26 -0.21 -4.45
N GLU A 18 9.91 0.77 -5.07
CA GLU A 18 11.35 0.75 -5.34
C GLU A 18 12.16 0.66 -4.03
N ALA A 19 11.82 1.46 -3.02
CA ALA A 19 12.50 1.41 -1.72
C ALA A 19 12.35 0.04 -1.05
N LEU A 20 11.15 -0.55 -1.11
CA LEU A 20 10.88 -1.85 -0.53
C LEU A 20 11.54 -3.00 -1.31
N HIS A 21 11.47 -2.97 -2.65
CA HIS A 21 11.95 -4.06 -3.51
C HIS A 21 13.47 -4.02 -3.75
N GLU A 22 14.01 -2.85 -4.09
CA GLU A 22 15.41 -2.71 -4.52
C GLU A 22 16.34 -2.43 -3.33
N LYS A 23 15.86 -1.60 -2.39
CA LYS A 23 16.68 -1.12 -1.27
C LYS A 23 16.43 -1.91 0.00
N TRP A 24 15.38 -2.72 0.04
CA TRP A 24 14.92 -3.46 1.21
C TRP A 24 14.69 -2.54 2.41
N ILE A 25 14.13 -1.35 2.17
CA ILE A 25 13.81 -0.36 3.21
C ILE A 25 12.32 -0.08 3.15
N PHE A 26 11.67 -0.14 4.30
CA PHE A 26 10.28 0.28 4.41
C PHE A 26 10.23 1.77 4.79
N ASP A 27 9.85 2.62 3.84
CA ASP A 27 9.66 4.05 4.07
C ASP A 27 8.25 4.31 4.60
N ILE A 28 8.15 4.59 5.90
CA ILE A 28 6.88 4.84 6.61
C ILE A 28 6.14 6.04 6.01
N ASP A 29 6.84 7.15 5.77
CA ASP A 29 6.22 8.39 5.33
C ASP A 29 5.61 8.24 3.94
N LEU A 30 6.34 7.60 3.03
CA LEU A 30 5.82 7.29 1.69
C LEU A 30 4.63 6.33 1.75
N PHE A 31 4.69 5.32 2.62
CA PHE A 31 3.57 4.39 2.78
C PHE A 31 2.32 5.06 3.35
N GLU A 32 2.46 5.92 4.36
CA GLU A 32 1.33 6.67 4.92
C GLU A 32 0.71 7.62 3.89
N GLN A 33 1.55 8.25 3.05
CA GLN A 33 1.08 9.06 1.93
C GLN A 33 0.31 8.22 0.90
N TYR A 34 0.78 7.01 0.61
CA TYR A 34 0.08 6.05 -0.25
C TYR A 34 -1.30 5.67 0.32
N LEU A 35 -1.39 5.37 1.62
CA LEU A 35 -2.68 5.09 2.28
C LEU A 35 -3.63 6.29 2.24
N ALA A 36 -3.11 7.51 2.41
CA ALA A 36 -3.91 8.73 2.31
C ALA A 36 -4.51 8.92 0.91
N ASP A 37 -3.74 8.60 -0.13
CA ASP A 37 -4.19 8.65 -1.52
C ASP A 37 -5.24 7.58 -1.83
N CYS A 38 -5.08 6.37 -1.31
CA CYS A 38 -6.10 5.31 -1.40
C CYS A 38 -7.44 5.77 -0.76
N ARG A 39 -7.39 6.41 0.42
CA ARG A 39 -8.59 7.02 1.04
C ARG A 39 -9.20 8.11 0.18
N GLY A 40 -8.36 8.91 -0.48
CA GLY A 40 -8.79 9.89 -1.45
C GLY A 40 -9.56 9.28 -2.62
N LEU A 41 -9.04 8.19 -3.19
CA LEU A 41 -9.68 7.44 -4.27
C LEU A 41 -11.04 6.88 -3.81
N ILE A 42 -11.13 6.27 -2.63
CA ILE A 42 -12.41 5.77 -2.08
C ILE A 42 -13.46 6.89 -2.03
N ARG A 43 -13.09 8.08 -1.55
CA ARG A 43 -14.01 9.24 -1.51
C ARG A 43 -14.46 9.67 -2.90
N LEU A 44 -13.55 9.62 -3.88
CA LEU A 44 -13.87 9.93 -5.27
C LEU A 44 -14.85 8.92 -5.85
N ILE A 45 -14.59 7.62 -5.67
CA ILE A 45 -15.47 6.53 -6.12
C ILE A 45 -16.86 6.67 -5.49
N LYS A 46 -16.95 6.92 -4.18
CA LYS A 46 -18.24 7.14 -3.49
C LYS A 46 -19.02 8.33 -4.03
N ARG A 47 -18.34 9.37 -4.53
CA ARG A 47 -18.96 10.59 -5.05
C ARG A 47 -19.41 10.43 -6.52
N GLU A 48 -18.56 9.84 -7.35
CA GLU A 48 -18.73 9.83 -8.81
C GLU A 48 -19.26 8.49 -9.34
N GLY A 49 -19.29 7.46 -8.48
CA GLY A 49 -19.63 6.09 -8.85
C GLY A 49 -18.41 5.32 -9.38
N PRO A 50 -18.46 3.97 -9.35
CA PRO A 50 -17.41 3.14 -9.88
C PRO A 50 -17.40 3.16 -11.41
N SER A 51 -16.22 2.98 -12.00
CA SER A 51 -15.98 2.83 -13.44
C SER A 51 -15.05 1.65 -13.72
N SER A 52 -14.85 1.31 -14.99
CA SER A 52 -13.83 0.32 -15.36
C SER A 52 -12.42 0.75 -14.92
N GLN A 53 -12.12 2.04 -15.01
CA GLN A 53 -10.85 2.60 -14.57
C GLN A 53 -10.66 2.46 -13.05
N THR A 54 -11.71 2.63 -12.25
CA THR A 54 -11.58 2.48 -10.79
C THR A 54 -11.32 1.03 -10.39
N LYS A 55 -11.87 0.06 -11.12
CA LYS A 55 -11.60 -1.36 -10.87
C LYS A 55 -10.13 -1.70 -11.11
N GLU A 56 -9.55 -1.22 -12.21
CA GLU A 56 -8.12 -1.38 -12.51
C GLU A 56 -7.24 -0.79 -11.39
N LEU A 57 -7.54 0.44 -10.96
CA LEU A 57 -6.80 1.11 -9.88
C LEU A 57 -6.92 0.37 -8.56
N VAL A 58 -8.12 -0.12 -8.21
CA VAL A 58 -8.31 -0.90 -6.98
C VAL A 58 -7.50 -2.21 -7.04
N CYS A 59 -7.50 -2.93 -8.16
CA CYS A 59 -6.69 -4.13 -8.31
C CYS A 59 -5.19 -3.84 -8.10
N GLN A 60 -4.66 -2.79 -8.73
CA GLN A 60 -3.26 -2.38 -8.53
C GLN A 60 -2.94 -2.05 -7.07
N ILE A 61 -3.86 -1.40 -6.36
CA ILE A 61 -3.68 -1.10 -4.94
C ILE A 61 -3.64 -2.38 -4.10
N ILE A 62 -4.53 -3.33 -4.39
CA ILE A 62 -4.55 -4.62 -3.69
C ILE A 62 -3.26 -5.41 -3.95
N ASP A 63 -2.74 -5.41 -5.18
CA ASP A 63 -1.48 -6.08 -5.52
C ASP A 63 -0.30 -5.48 -4.72
N ILE A 64 -0.27 -4.14 -4.59
CA ILE A 64 0.74 -3.44 -3.77
C ILE A 64 0.62 -3.82 -2.28
N PHE A 65 -0.60 -3.87 -1.75
CA PHE A 65 -0.83 -4.29 -0.36
C PHE A 65 -0.41 -5.74 -0.12
N GLU A 66 -0.74 -6.66 -1.03
CA GLU A 66 -0.31 -8.05 -0.97
C GLU A 66 1.21 -8.14 -0.99
N TYR A 67 1.87 -7.46 -1.94
CA TYR A 67 3.33 -7.42 -2.03
C TYR A 67 3.98 -6.90 -0.74
N THR A 68 3.43 -5.82 -0.19
CA THR A 68 3.89 -5.23 1.08
C THR A 68 3.80 -6.25 2.22
N LEU A 69 2.63 -6.87 2.43
CA LEU A 69 2.46 -7.88 3.49
C LEU A 69 3.37 -9.09 3.29
N LEU A 70 3.47 -9.61 2.07
CA LEU A 70 4.33 -10.75 1.75
C LEU A 70 5.79 -10.46 2.07
N THR A 71 6.27 -9.25 1.81
CA THR A 71 7.67 -8.86 2.09
C THR A 71 7.95 -8.94 3.60
N PHE A 72 7.02 -8.50 4.45
CA PHE A 72 7.15 -8.64 5.90
C PHE A 72 6.99 -10.07 6.40
N PHE A 73 6.08 -10.87 5.82
CA PHE A 73 5.93 -12.28 6.23
C PHE A 73 7.12 -13.14 5.81
N TYR A 74 7.73 -12.86 4.65
CA TYR A 74 8.93 -13.57 4.21
C TYR A 74 10.15 -13.18 5.02
N HIS A 75 10.25 -11.91 5.45
CA HIS A 75 11.27 -11.42 6.40
C HIS A 75 11.46 -12.33 7.63
N LEU A 76 10.38 -12.97 8.08
CA LEU A 76 10.34 -13.78 9.29
C LEU A 76 10.63 -15.27 9.06
N LYS A 77 10.98 -15.71 7.84
CA LYS A 77 11.26 -17.12 7.56
C LYS A 77 12.71 -17.49 7.87
N GLU A 78 12.92 -18.71 8.41
CA GLU A 78 14.22 -19.25 8.82
C GLU A 78 15.33 -19.28 7.74
N ASN A 79 15.00 -19.01 6.47
CA ASN A 79 15.95 -18.98 5.34
C ASN A 79 15.83 -17.71 4.50
N ASP A 80 15.34 -16.62 5.07
CA ASP A 80 15.10 -15.43 4.27
C ASP A 80 16.39 -14.69 3.92
N LEU A 81 16.53 -14.38 2.62
CA LEU A 81 17.59 -13.54 2.06
C LEU A 81 17.14 -12.08 1.91
N SER A 82 15.88 -11.79 2.24
CA SER A 82 15.16 -10.54 2.01
C SER A 82 15.02 -9.74 3.31
N THR A 83 16.14 -9.27 3.84
CA THR A 83 16.15 -8.53 5.11
C THR A 83 15.67 -7.09 4.90
N ILE A 84 14.44 -6.76 5.34
CA ILE A 84 14.02 -5.36 5.50
C ILE A 84 14.96 -4.71 6.50
N LYS A 85 15.80 -3.78 6.03
CA LYS A 85 16.95 -3.24 6.77
C LYS A 85 16.55 -2.51 8.04
N ASN A 86 15.39 -1.86 8.04
CA ASN A 86 14.87 -1.11 9.18
C ASN A 86 13.78 -1.86 9.95
N TYR A 87 13.70 -3.20 9.82
CA TYR A 87 12.65 -3.99 10.48
C TYR A 87 12.63 -3.83 12.00
N GLU A 88 13.78 -3.83 12.67
CA GLU A 88 13.87 -3.66 14.13
C GLU A 88 13.24 -2.33 14.59
N GLU A 89 13.50 -1.23 13.86
CA GLU A 89 12.90 0.07 14.13
C GLU A 89 11.36 0.05 13.96
N LEU A 90 10.87 -0.69 12.96
CA LEU A 90 9.43 -0.85 12.72
C LEU A 90 8.75 -1.63 13.84
N VAL A 91 9.44 -2.65 14.38
CA VAL A 91 8.96 -3.43 15.54
C VAL A 91 8.97 -2.60 16.81
N GLU A 92 10.03 -1.82 17.08
CA GLU A 92 10.11 -0.92 18.23
C GLU A 92 8.99 0.13 18.23
N LYS A 93 8.54 0.54 17.04
CA LYS A 93 7.43 1.50 16.85
C LYS A 93 6.04 0.85 16.85
N ASP A 94 5.94 -0.46 17.05
CA ASP A 94 4.69 -1.23 16.94
C ASP A 94 3.96 -1.01 15.59
N TYR A 95 4.75 -0.77 14.54
CA TYR A 95 4.23 -0.32 13.26
C TYR A 95 3.58 -1.47 12.47
N PHE A 96 3.99 -2.72 12.74
CA PHE A 96 3.51 -3.88 12.00
C PHE A 96 2.02 -4.15 12.22
N GLU A 97 1.53 -4.10 13.46
CA GLU A 97 0.09 -4.27 13.75
C GLU A 97 -0.72 -3.12 13.13
N THR A 98 -0.20 -1.90 13.20
CA THR A 98 -0.80 -0.71 12.58
C THR A 98 -0.89 -0.85 11.06
N LEU A 99 0.17 -1.38 10.42
CA LEU A 99 0.24 -1.63 8.98
C LEU A 99 -0.75 -2.70 8.55
N GLU A 100 -0.76 -3.87 9.20
CA GLU A 100 -1.67 -4.97 8.87
C GLU A 100 -3.13 -4.51 8.98
N TYR A 101 -3.47 -3.86 10.10
CA TYR A 101 -4.81 -3.33 10.32
C TYR A 101 -5.18 -2.28 9.27
N GLY A 102 -4.28 -1.33 8.99
CA GLY A 102 -4.48 -0.26 8.01
C GLY A 102 -4.75 -0.80 6.62
N ILE A 103 -3.91 -1.72 6.14
CA ILE A 103 -4.09 -2.42 4.86
C ILE A 103 -5.43 -3.16 4.85
N ARG A 104 -5.73 -3.94 5.89
CA ARG A 104 -6.95 -4.76 5.92
C ARG A 104 -8.23 -3.93 5.89
N GLN A 105 -8.27 -2.80 6.60
CA GLN A 105 -9.42 -1.89 6.56
C GLN A 105 -9.56 -1.25 5.17
N LEU A 106 -8.46 -0.73 4.62
CA LEU A 106 -8.48 -0.08 3.32
C LEU A 106 -8.87 -1.02 2.17
N SER A 107 -8.35 -2.25 2.16
CA SER A 107 -8.74 -3.27 1.18
C SER A 107 -10.25 -3.53 1.19
N LYS A 108 -10.86 -3.63 2.38
CA LYS A 108 -12.31 -3.81 2.51
C LYS A 108 -13.07 -2.61 1.94
N GLU A 109 -12.65 -1.39 2.29
CA GLU A 109 -13.30 -0.18 1.79
C GLU A 109 -13.19 -0.03 0.27
N LEU A 110 -12.03 -0.35 -0.31
CA LEU A 110 -11.80 -0.32 -1.76
C LEU A 110 -12.67 -1.34 -2.49
N ILE A 111 -12.72 -2.58 -2.00
CA ILE A 111 -13.54 -3.66 -2.59
C ILE A 111 -15.03 -3.31 -2.51
N MET A 112 -15.49 -2.75 -1.40
CA MET A 112 -16.89 -2.35 -1.24
C MET A 112 -17.27 -1.13 -2.08
N ALA A 113 -16.29 -0.34 -2.54
CA ALA A 113 -16.53 0.86 -3.32
C ALA A 113 -16.74 0.59 -4.82
N ILE A 114 -16.36 -0.59 -5.33
CA ILE A 114 -16.33 -0.90 -6.78
C ILE A 114 -17.39 -1.87 -7.29
#